data_AF-A0A945LJY6-F1
#
_entry.id   AF-A0A945LJY6-F1
#
_cell.length_a   1.000
_cell.length_b   1.000
_cell.length_c   1.000
_cell.angle_alpha   90.00
_cell.angle_beta   90.00
_cell.angle_gamma   90.00
#
_symmetry.space_group_name_H-M   'P 1'
#
loop_
_entity.id
_entity.type
_entity.pdbx_description
1 polymer ?
#
loop_
_entity_poly.entity_id
_entity_poly.type
_entity_poly.pdbx_seq_one_letter_code
_entity_poly.pdbx_strand_id
1 'polypeptide(L)'
;MNFKALFILVFICNVCFSQIVSEQKTEIIKTNNGFQLLRNGNPYYVNGAGGTEYLDVLKSIGGNSIRTWSTGDAKKILDDAYDNGISVCLGLWVGHERHG
;
A
#
# COMPACT_ATOMS: atom_id res chain seq x y z
N MET A 1 18.69 41.45 3.50
CA MET A 1 18.72 39.98 3.61
C MET A 1 19.44 39.44 2.37
N ASN A 2 20.54 38.71 2.54
CA ASN A 2 21.42 38.34 1.43
C ASN A 2 20.73 37.26 0.57
N PHE A 3 20.41 37.54 -0.70
CA PHE A 3 19.64 36.62 -1.58
C PHE A 3 20.27 35.22 -1.67
N LYS A 4 21.60 35.14 -1.55
CA LYS A 4 22.34 33.87 -1.49
C LYS A 4 21.99 33.03 -0.26
N ALA A 5 21.80 33.66 0.90
CA ALA A 5 21.43 32.97 2.14
C ALA A 5 20.00 32.42 2.08
N LEU A 6 19.08 33.13 1.41
CA LEU A 6 17.71 32.67 1.21
C LEU A 6 17.66 31.45 0.29
N PHE A 7 18.43 31.43 -0.81
CA PHE A 7 18.52 30.28 -1.71
C PHE A 7 19.09 29.04 -1.02
N ILE A 8 20.12 29.21 -0.20
CA ILE A 8 20.72 28.11 0.58
C ILE A 8 19.71 27.56 1.58
N LEU A 9 18.97 28.43 2.28
CA LEU A 9 17.94 28.01 3.24
C LEU A 9 16.81 27.20 2.55
N VAL A 10 16.32 27.66 1.40
CA VAL A 10 15.28 26.95 0.64
C VAL A 10 15.77 25.59 0.16
N PHE A 11 17.03 25.49 -0.31
CA PHE A 11 17.61 24.22 -0.73
C PHE A 11 17.74 23.23 0.44
N ILE A 12 18.20 23.69 1.60
CA ILE A 12 18.31 22.86 2.82
C ILE A 12 16.92 22.38 3.26
N CYS A 13 15.90 23.25 3.26
CA CYS A 13 14.53 22.85 3.60
C CYS A 13 13.97 21.76 2.67
N ASN A 14 14.25 21.83 1.37
CA ASN A 14 13.81 20.81 0.41
C ASN A 14 14.49 19.45 0.63
N VAL A 15 15.81 19.46 0.93
CA VAL A 15 16.55 18.22 1.22
C VAL A 15 16.06 17.58 2.52
N CYS A 16 15.75 18.35 3.56
CA CYS A 16 15.20 17.83 4.81
C CYS A 16 13.79 17.23 4.65
N PHE A 17 12.90 17.84 3.85
CA PHE A 17 11.56 17.29 3.61
C PHE A 17 11.58 15.95 2.86
N SER A 18 12.56 15.76 1.97
CA SER A 18 12.71 14.51 1.21
C SER A 18 13.13 13.32 2.07
N GLN A 19 13.54 13.52 3.32
CA GLN A 19 13.95 12.47 4.26
C GLN A 19 12.79 11.93 5.11
N ILE A 20 11.56 12.43 4.93
CA ILE A 20 10.38 11.84 5.57
C ILE A 20 10.09 10.51 4.89
N VAL A 21 10.71 9.44 5.39
CA VAL A 21 10.36 8.07 5.03
C VAL A 21 9.01 7.78 5.66
N SER A 22 7.95 7.75 4.85
CA SER A 22 6.65 7.25 5.28
C SER A 22 6.79 5.74 5.52
N GLU A 23 6.88 5.35 6.79
CA GLU A 23 6.85 3.94 7.19
C GLU A 23 5.58 3.29 6.62
N GLN A 24 5.75 2.38 5.66
CA GLN A 24 4.65 1.64 5.04
C GLN A 24 4.24 0.48 5.95
N LYS A 25 3.69 0.81 7.12
CA LYS A 25 3.32 -0.16 8.14
C LYS A 25 1.85 -0.56 8.02
N THR A 26 1.60 -1.85 8.00
CA THR A 26 0.25 -2.42 8.16
C THR A 26 0.22 -3.19 9.46
N GLU A 27 -0.73 -2.86 10.34
CA GLU A 27 -0.82 -3.49 11.66
C GLU A 27 -2.26 -3.66 12.12
N ILE A 28 -2.48 -4.65 12.97
CA ILE A 28 -3.76 -4.84 13.66
C ILE A 28 -3.59 -4.38 15.09
N ILE A 29 -4.39 -3.41 15.51
CA ILE A 29 -4.43 -2.95 16.90
C ILE A 29 -5.65 -3.52 17.61
N LYS A 30 -5.52 -3.77 18.91
CA LYS A 30 -6.68 -4.06 19.79
C LYS A 30 -7.33 -2.74 20.19
N THR A 31 -8.65 -2.70 20.17
CA THR A 31 -9.48 -1.59 20.62
C THR A 31 -10.42 -2.06 21.73
N ASN A 32 -11.14 -1.13 22.36
CA ASN A 32 -12.17 -1.49 23.35
C ASN A 32 -13.30 -2.35 22.76
N ASN A 33 -13.52 -2.26 21.44
CA ASN A 33 -14.62 -2.92 20.74
C ASN A 33 -14.16 -4.09 19.84
N GLY A 34 -12.89 -4.49 19.90
CA GLY A 34 -12.35 -5.58 19.08
C GLY A 34 -10.98 -5.26 18.50
N PHE A 35 -10.84 -5.36 17.18
CA PHE A 35 -9.58 -5.12 16.46
C PHE A 35 -9.79 -4.18 15.29
N GLN A 36 -8.76 -3.43 14.94
CA GLN A 36 -8.76 -2.52 13.80
C GLN A 36 -7.49 -2.68 12.99
N LEU A 37 -7.65 -2.83 11.68
CA LEU A 37 -6.54 -2.81 10.73
C LEU A 37 -6.15 -1.35 10.46
N LEU A 38 -4.88 -1.04 10.64
CA LEU A 38 -4.27 0.23 10.28
C LEU A 38 -3.36 0.04 9.08
N ARG A 39 -3.35 1.02 8.18
CA ARG A 39 -2.36 1.16 7.11
C ARG A 39 -1.77 2.56 7.18
N ASN A 40 -0.45 2.64 7.36
CA ASN A 40 0.30 3.88 7.51
C ASN A 40 -0.29 4.77 8.63
N GLY A 41 -0.63 4.15 9.76
CA GLY A 41 -1.22 4.82 10.93
C GLY A 41 -2.72 5.15 10.81
N ASN A 42 -3.35 4.96 9.64
CA ASN A 42 -4.77 5.29 9.44
C ASN A 42 -5.67 4.04 9.46
N PRO A 43 -6.91 4.13 9.99
CA PRO A 43 -7.88 3.04 9.88
C PRO A 43 -8.07 2.59 8.43
N TYR A 44 -8.01 1.28 8.19
CA TYR A 44 -8.09 0.71 6.85
C TYR A 44 -9.15 -0.40 6.81
N TYR A 45 -10.29 -0.09 6.20
CA TYR A 45 -11.33 -1.07 5.90
C TYR A 45 -11.14 -1.63 4.50
N VAL A 46 -11.20 -2.96 4.35
CA VAL A 46 -10.92 -3.64 3.09
C VAL A 46 -12.18 -3.70 2.23
N ASN A 47 -12.24 -2.85 1.19
CA ASN A 47 -13.23 -2.94 0.12
C ASN A 47 -12.61 -3.74 -1.03
N GLY A 48 -12.48 -5.05 -0.80
CA GLY A 48 -11.62 -5.92 -1.60
C GLY A 48 -12.34 -6.67 -2.73
N ALA A 49 -11.57 -7.05 -3.75
CA ALA A 49 -11.95 -8.02 -4.78
C ALA A 49 -10.92 -9.16 -4.90
N GLY A 50 -11.32 -10.29 -5.51
CA GLY A 50 -10.40 -11.37 -5.87
C GLY A 50 -9.99 -11.25 -7.34
N GLY A 51 -8.70 -11.35 -7.63
CA GLY A 51 -8.18 -11.25 -9.00
C GLY A 51 -7.21 -10.08 -9.20
N THR A 52 -6.76 -9.91 -10.45
CA THR A 52 -5.70 -8.95 -10.82
C THR A 52 -6.07 -8.10 -12.06
N GLU A 53 -7.25 -8.30 -12.61
CA GLU A 53 -7.75 -7.59 -13.79
C GLU A 53 -8.71 -6.45 -13.40
N TYR A 54 -8.91 -5.48 -14.30
CA TYR A 54 -9.86 -4.37 -14.16
C TYR A 54 -9.65 -3.52 -12.88
N LEU A 55 -8.39 -3.26 -12.53
CA LEU A 55 -8.03 -2.48 -11.33
C LEU A 55 -8.53 -1.03 -11.38
N ASP A 56 -8.58 -0.45 -12.58
CA ASP A 56 -9.17 0.86 -12.86
C ASP A 56 -10.68 0.88 -12.56
N VAL A 57 -11.40 -0.17 -12.97
CA VAL A 57 -12.82 -0.33 -12.67
C VAL A 57 -13.02 -0.51 -11.17
N LEU A 58 -12.24 -1.39 -10.53
CA LEU A 58 -12.31 -1.62 -9.08
C LEU A 58 -12.11 -0.31 -8.31
N LYS A 59 -11.11 0.49 -8.68
CA LYS A 59 -10.88 1.83 -8.13
C LYS A 59 -12.08 2.75 -8.35
N SER A 60 -12.65 2.77 -9.57
CA SER A 60 -13.77 3.65 -9.92
C SER A 60 -15.04 3.38 -9.11
N ILE A 61 -15.24 2.14 -8.64
CA ILE A 61 -16.38 1.74 -7.83
C ILE A 61 -16.09 1.74 -6.31
N GLY A 62 -14.94 2.27 -5.89
CA GLY A 62 -14.58 2.43 -4.47
C GLY A 62 -13.85 1.23 -3.84
N GLY A 63 -13.40 0.28 -4.64
CA GLY A 63 -12.53 -0.80 -4.20
C GLY A 63 -11.11 -0.30 -3.90
N ASN A 64 -10.47 -0.91 -2.91
CA ASN A 64 -9.17 -0.45 -2.41
C ASN A 64 -8.13 -1.56 -2.17
N SER A 65 -8.50 -2.82 -2.44
CA SER A 65 -7.65 -3.98 -2.20
C SER A 65 -7.96 -5.12 -3.15
N ILE A 66 -6.96 -5.93 -3.48
CA ILE A 66 -7.14 -7.22 -4.17
C ILE A 66 -6.51 -8.36 -3.39
N ARG A 67 -7.00 -9.57 -3.62
CA ARG A 67 -6.39 -10.83 -3.15
C ARG A 67 -5.92 -11.68 -4.31
N THR A 68 -4.71 -12.22 -4.20
CA THR A 68 -4.18 -13.29 -5.06
C THR A 68 -4.12 -14.62 -4.31
N TRP A 69 -3.91 -15.71 -5.04
CA TRP A 69 -3.75 -17.06 -4.47
C TRP A 69 -2.31 -17.57 -4.51
N SER A 70 -1.43 -16.90 -5.25
CA SER A 70 -0.01 -17.24 -5.39
C SER A 70 0.83 -15.98 -5.53
N THR A 71 2.15 -16.18 -5.52
CA THR A 71 3.18 -15.16 -5.79
C THR A 71 3.57 -15.07 -7.27
N GLY A 72 2.87 -15.80 -8.14
CA GLY A 72 3.08 -15.69 -9.59
C GLY A 72 2.87 -14.26 -10.05
N ASP A 73 3.81 -13.75 -10.86
CA ASP A 73 3.81 -12.36 -11.37
C ASP A 73 3.70 -11.27 -10.28
N ALA A 74 4.08 -11.58 -9.03
CA ALA A 74 3.91 -10.67 -7.90
C ALA A 74 4.46 -9.26 -8.17
N LYS A 75 5.60 -9.13 -8.84
CA LYS A 75 6.17 -7.81 -9.20
C LYS A 75 5.17 -7.00 -10.03
N LYS A 76 4.69 -7.56 -11.15
CA LYS A 76 3.77 -6.87 -12.05
C LYS A 76 2.46 -6.53 -11.33
N ILE A 77 1.91 -7.48 -10.57
CA ILE A 77 0.65 -7.29 -9.85
C ILE A 77 0.79 -6.17 -8.80
N LEU A 78 1.91 -6.15 -8.07
CA LEU A 78 2.17 -5.12 -7.07
C LEU A 78 2.38 -3.75 -7.71
N ASP A 79 3.10 -3.67 -8.83
CA ASP A 79 3.30 -2.42 -9.59
C ASP A 79 1.96 -1.90 -10.13
N ASP A 80 1.15 -2.74 -10.79
CA ASP A 80 -0.15 -2.34 -11.34
C ASP A 80 -1.15 -1.91 -10.24
N ALA A 81 -1.16 -2.62 -9.10
CA ALA A 81 -1.99 -2.27 -7.96
C ALA A 81 -1.52 -0.94 -7.33
N TYR A 82 -0.21 -0.73 -7.22
CA TYR A 82 0.38 0.51 -6.72
C TYR A 82 -0.02 1.71 -7.57
N ASP A 83 0.07 1.59 -8.90
CA ASP A 83 -0.34 2.63 -9.85
C ASP A 83 -1.83 2.99 -9.72
N ASN A 84 -2.66 2.03 -9.30
CA ASN A 84 -4.08 2.24 -9.05
C ASN A 84 -4.40 2.69 -7.61
N GLY A 85 -3.42 2.71 -6.70
CA GLY A 85 -3.62 3.01 -5.27
C GLY A 85 -4.30 1.87 -4.50
N ILE A 86 -4.22 0.65 -5.02
CA ILE A 86 -4.84 -0.56 -4.49
C ILE A 86 -3.80 -1.35 -3.68
N SER A 87 -4.21 -1.90 -2.53
CA SER A 87 -3.36 -2.81 -1.74
C SER A 87 -3.51 -4.26 -2.21
N VAL A 88 -2.53 -5.12 -1.92
CA VAL A 88 -2.55 -6.54 -2.32
C VAL A 88 -2.39 -7.44 -1.11
N CYS A 89 -3.37 -8.32 -0.88
CA CYS A 89 -3.23 -9.50 -0.06
C CYS A 89 -2.62 -10.61 -0.93
N LEU A 90 -1.29 -10.70 -0.94
CA LEU A 90 -0.55 -11.63 -1.79
C LEU A 90 -0.61 -13.04 -1.22
N GLY A 91 -1.15 -13.99 -1.98
CA GLY A 91 -1.27 -15.39 -1.58
C GLY A 91 0.05 -16.14 -1.66
N LEU A 92 0.35 -16.96 -0.67
CA LEU A 92 1.38 -17.99 -0.76
C LEU A 92 0.69 -19.32 -1.07
N TRP A 93 0.91 -19.87 -2.27
CA TRP A 93 0.30 -21.14 -2.65
C TRP A 93 1.04 -22.29 -1.98
N VAL A 94 0.35 -23.02 -1.10
CA VAL A 94 0.92 -24.16 -0.34
C VAL A 94 0.62 -25.53 -0.97
N GLY A 95 -0.07 -25.57 -2.12
CA GLY A 95 -0.53 -26.81 -2.73
C GLY A 95 -1.77 -27.39 -2.05
N HIS A 96 -2.46 -28.32 -2.72
CA HIS A 96 -3.43 -29.18 -2.06
C HIS A 96 -2.75 -30.45 -1.59
N GLU A 97 -3.06 -30.91 -0.38
CA GLU A 97 -2.54 -32.15 0.22
C GLU A 97 -2.64 -33.37 -0.70
N ARG A 98 -3.67 -33.41 -1.57
CA ARG A 98 -3.93 -34.54 -2.49
C ARG A 98 -3.11 -34.52 -3.78
N HIS A 99 -2.22 -33.55 -3.97
CA HIS A 99 -1.38 -33.44 -5.17
C HIS A 99 0.02 -34.03 -5.01
N GLY A 100 0.31 -34.70 -3.89
CA GLY A 100 1.55 -35.45 -3.65
C GLY A 100 2.64 -34.62 -3.01
#